data_AF-A0A0D2R0E9-F1
#
_entry.id   AF-A0A0D2R0E9-F1
#
_cell.length_a   1.000
_cell.length_b   1.000
_cell.length_c   1.000
_cell.angle_alpha   90.00
_cell.angle_beta   90.00
_cell.angle_gamma   90.00
#
_symmetry.space_group_name_H-M   'P 1'
#
loop_
_entity.id
_entity.type
_entity.pdbx_description
1 polymer ?
#
loop_
_entity_poly.entity_id
_entity_poly.type
_entity_poly.pdbx_seq_one_letter_code
_entity_poly.pdbx_strand_id
1 'polypeptide(L)'
;MVTNLLSHYSFAVLPVIRNTNNPGRGGFGRGRWHNDRGAGILGRPGYPPRQGYGYGNKFANGHRDERFISELKFSKSEETLSRKCIAFQEPCELACYSRVEGGDVYFDDRSLRLFKRLITEEIGADLNQGFDTFIEKKELGSEGFGDLLGCIRDKNIPLQNIHFVTFRNNLNKILATAYIRNEPWEMGVHKRNGVVYLDVHKLPERPRSELDRRRCYWGYCFESLATEDPRREDGEGIHHVDANVEYCSVIKTKLGAHRILMGAEMDCCDSTDEGRRFYVELKTSRELDYHTEERYEREKLLKFWIQSFLAGVPYIVIGFRDDAGRLVRTERLRTKDITHRVKMKNYWQGGVCLAFADEVLCWLYGTVKENEDYILQFAPPFNRLELLQAQSCPDAITNHVEQS
;
A
#
# COMPACT_ATOMS: atom_id res chain seq x y z
N MET A 1 45.91 27.63 18.25
CA MET A 1 45.52 27.15 19.60
C MET A 1 44.39 26.16 19.40
N VAL A 2 44.49 24.96 19.98
CA VAL A 2 43.48 23.90 19.84
C VAL A 2 43.00 23.56 21.25
N THR A 3 41.69 23.65 21.48
CA THR A 3 41.07 23.31 22.76
C THR A 3 40.00 22.25 22.54
N ASN A 4 40.35 21.00 22.84
CA ASN A 4 39.39 19.92 22.96
C ASN A 4 38.51 20.15 24.20
N LEU A 5 37.20 19.92 24.07
CA LEU A 5 36.32 19.69 25.21
C LEU A 5 35.79 18.25 25.11
N LEU A 6 36.26 17.39 26.02
CA LEU A 6 35.83 16.02 26.18
C LEU A 6 34.52 15.99 26.99
N SER A 7 33.46 15.40 26.44
CA SER A 7 32.25 15.08 27.19
C SER A 7 32.33 13.63 27.69
N HIS A 8 32.23 13.45 29.02
CA HIS A 8 32.23 12.15 29.68
C HIS A 8 30.80 11.64 29.91
N TYR A 9 30.26 10.83 28.99
CA TYR A 9 29.16 9.90 29.31
C TYR A 9 29.37 8.55 28.61
N SER A 10 29.40 7.49 29.42
CA SER A 10 29.70 6.13 28.97
C SER A 10 28.47 5.41 28.43
N PHE A 11 28.53 4.92 27.19
CA PHE A 11 27.47 4.13 26.58
C PHE A 11 27.43 2.70 27.15
N ALA A 12 26.25 2.24 27.56
CA ALA A 12 26.03 0.86 27.97
C ALA A 12 25.76 -0.04 26.76
N VAL A 13 26.64 -1.02 26.50
CA VAL A 13 26.50 -2.00 25.42
C VAL A 13 25.87 -3.28 25.96
N LEU A 14 24.74 -3.71 25.38
CA LEU A 14 24.08 -4.97 25.75
C LEU A 14 24.78 -6.18 25.07
N PRO A 15 24.98 -7.31 25.78
CA PRO A 15 25.74 -8.45 25.27
C PRO A 15 24.95 -9.37 24.34
N VAL A 16 25.68 -10.05 23.45
CA VAL A 16 25.15 -11.03 22.48
C VAL A 16 24.81 -12.35 23.17
N ILE A 17 23.54 -12.76 23.11
CA ILE A 17 23.09 -14.08 23.57
C ILE A 17 23.41 -15.13 22.49
N ARG A 18 24.42 -15.97 22.75
CA ARG A 18 24.63 -17.24 22.04
C ARG A 18 23.84 -18.33 22.74
N ASN A 19 22.90 -18.97 22.05
CA ASN A 19 22.19 -20.12 22.60
C ASN A 19 22.89 -21.42 22.15
N THR A 20 23.66 -22.02 23.06
CA THR A 20 24.26 -23.35 22.90
C THR A 20 23.50 -24.35 23.75
N ASN A 21 22.83 -25.32 23.12
CA ASN A 21 22.66 -26.66 23.70
C ASN A 21 22.18 -27.67 22.65
N ASN A 22 22.94 -28.76 22.51
CA ASN A 22 22.60 -29.93 21.70
C ASN A 22 23.12 -31.19 22.40
N PRO A 23 22.22 -32.04 22.88
CA PRO A 23 22.39 -33.49 22.82
C PRO A 23 21.21 -34.10 22.03
N GLY A 24 21.31 -35.20 21.31
CA GLY A 24 22.26 -36.30 21.38
C GLY A 24 21.47 -37.57 21.03
N ARG A 25 21.96 -38.39 20.10
CA ARG A 25 21.19 -39.50 19.49
C ARG A 25 20.71 -40.56 20.49
N GLY A 26 19.51 -41.08 20.25
CA GLY A 26 19.04 -42.39 20.73
C GLY A 26 17.98 -42.94 19.76
N GLY A 27 18.00 -44.23 19.44
CA GLY A 27 17.08 -44.84 18.48
C GLY A 27 16.54 -46.20 18.94
N PHE A 28 15.85 -46.89 18.03
CA PHE A 28 15.17 -48.21 18.15
C PHE A 28 13.77 -48.22 18.77
N GLY A 29 12.91 -49.09 18.21
CA GLY A 29 11.63 -49.50 18.83
C GLY A 29 10.44 -49.64 17.88
N ARG A 30 10.30 -50.78 17.18
CA ARG A 30 8.99 -51.18 16.60
C ARG A 30 8.12 -51.81 17.71
N GLY A 31 6.84 -51.46 17.77
CA GLY A 31 5.87 -52.12 18.65
C GLY A 31 4.43 -51.94 18.15
N ARG A 32 3.71 -53.04 17.92
CA ARG A 32 2.34 -53.08 17.38
C ARG A 32 1.56 -54.21 18.08
N TRP A 33 0.68 -53.89 19.02
CA TRP A 33 -0.30 -54.83 19.59
C TRP A 33 -1.65 -54.13 19.85
N HIS A 34 -2.70 -54.94 20.06
CA HIS A 34 -4.10 -54.66 19.74
C HIS A 34 -5.05 -54.79 20.96
N ASN A 35 -6.19 -54.08 20.91
CA ASN A 35 -7.51 -54.45 21.50
C ASN A 35 -7.62 -54.59 23.06
N ASP A 36 -8.80 -54.55 23.71
CA ASP A 36 -10.21 -54.50 23.24
C ASP A 36 -11.20 -53.92 24.30
N ARG A 37 -12.35 -53.40 23.84
CA ARG A 37 -13.71 -53.26 24.49
C ARG A 37 -13.90 -52.49 25.82
N GLY A 38 -15.06 -51.86 26.08
CA GLY A 38 -16.31 -51.69 25.30
C GLY A 38 -17.19 -50.54 25.86
N ALA A 39 -17.94 -49.81 25.03
CA ALA A 39 -19.37 -49.99 24.69
C ALA A 39 -20.35 -49.30 25.67
N GLY A 40 -21.39 -48.56 25.26
CA GLY A 40 -21.87 -48.20 23.91
C GLY A 40 -23.17 -47.37 23.94
N ILE A 41 -23.92 -47.35 22.82
CA ILE A 41 -25.24 -46.67 22.60
C ILE A 41 -25.11 -45.13 22.50
N LEU A 42 -25.46 -44.37 21.44
CA LEU A 42 -25.99 -44.49 20.05
C LEU A 42 -25.36 -43.32 19.22
N GLY A 43 -25.56 -43.05 17.92
CA GLY A 43 -26.32 -43.63 16.79
C GLY A 43 -26.30 -42.64 15.57
N ARG A 44 -26.73 -43.06 14.35
CA ARG A 44 -26.92 -42.19 13.14
C ARG A 44 -27.89 -42.82 12.12
N PRO A 45 -28.77 -42.04 11.45
CA PRO A 45 -29.18 -42.24 10.06
C PRO A 45 -28.24 -41.47 9.10
N GLY A 46 -28.12 -41.74 7.80
CA GLY A 46 -28.88 -42.63 6.92
C GLY A 46 -29.13 -41.92 5.59
N TYR A 47 -28.17 -41.94 4.66
CA TYR A 47 -28.28 -41.25 3.35
C TYR A 47 -29.19 -42.03 2.38
N PRO A 48 -30.18 -41.39 1.73
CA PRO A 48 -30.82 -41.93 0.53
C PRO A 48 -30.02 -41.55 -0.74
N PRO A 49 -29.97 -42.42 -1.76
CA PRO A 49 -29.26 -42.14 -3.00
C PRO A 49 -30.06 -41.17 -3.89
N ARG A 50 -29.41 -40.14 -4.43
CA ARG A 50 -30.01 -39.29 -5.48
C ARG A 50 -29.52 -39.72 -6.86
N GLN A 51 -30.47 -39.92 -7.76
CA GLN A 51 -30.26 -40.42 -9.12
C GLN A 51 -29.37 -39.48 -9.95
N GLY A 52 -28.54 -40.07 -10.80
CA GLY A 52 -27.73 -39.31 -11.75
C GLY A 52 -28.59 -38.68 -12.85
N TYR A 53 -28.29 -37.43 -13.17
CA TYR A 53 -28.58 -36.83 -14.47
C TYR A 53 -27.25 -36.52 -15.17
N GLY A 54 -27.20 -36.76 -16.47
CA GLY A 54 -25.94 -36.94 -17.20
C GLY A 54 -25.03 -35.72 -17.24
N TYR A 55 -23.74 -35.95 -16.99
CA TYR A 55 -22.68 -35.02 -17.40
C TYR A 55 -22.49 -35.11 -18.92
N GLY A 56 -22.88 -34.06 -19.65
CA GLY A 56 -22.76 -34.01 -21.10
C GLY A 56 -22.88 -32.58 -21.64
N ASN A 57 -21.73 -32.02 -22.07
CA ASN A 57 -21.58 -30.81 -22.89
C ASN A 57 -22.21 -29.49 -22.38
N LYS A 58 -21.34 -28.53 -22.07
CA LYS A 58 -20.90 -27.54 -23.08
C LYS A 58 -19.62 -26.84 -22.65
N PHE A 59 -18.75 -26.56 -23.62
CA PHE A 59 -17.59 -25.71 -23.44
C PHE A 59 -18.04 -24.34 -22.92
N ALA A 60 -17.46 -23.88 -21.82
CA ALA A 60 -17.68 -22.54 -21.31
C ALA A 60 -16.93 -21.52 -22.18
N ASN A 61 -17.46 -21.27 -23.38
CA ASN A 61 -17.34 -19.95 -24.00
C ASN A 61 -18.12 -18.98 -23.11
N GLY A 62 -17.48 -18.51 -22.04
CA GLY A 62 -17.98 -17.39 -21.27
C GLY A 62 -18.18 -16.21 -22.21
N HIS A 63 -19.26 -15.44 -22.00
CA HIS A 63 -19.43 -14.16 -22.67
C HIS A 63 -18.15 -13.35 -22.48
N ARG A 64 -17.40 -13.12 -23.58
CA ARG A 64 -16.42 -12.05 -23.59
C ARG A 64 -17.21 -10.76 -23.45
N ASP A 65 -16.81 -9.93 -22.52
CA ASP A 65 -17.24 -8.53 -22.49
C ASP A 65 -17.00 -7.93 -23.88
N GLU A 66 -18.02 -7.32 -24.48
CA GLU A 66 -17.91 -6.75 -25.83
C GLU A 66 -16.86 -5.63 -25.89
N ARG A 67 -16.52 -5.05 -24.73
CA ARG A 67 -15.44 -4.08 -24.55
C ARG A 67 -14.05 -4.71 -24.50
N PHE A 68 -13.90 -6.04 -24.53
CA PHE A 68 -12.60 -6.70 -24.33
C PHE A 68 -11.58 -6.37 -25.42
N ILE A 69 -10.44 -5.79 -25.02
CA ILE A 69 -9.33 -5.43 -25.92
C ILE A 69 -8.13 -6.38 -25.75
N SER A 70 -7.70 -6.65 -24.51
CA SER A 70 -6.50 -7.47 -24.25
C SER A 70 -6.52 -8.10 -22.86
N GLU A 71 -5.69 -9.13 -22.64
CA GLU A 71 -5.49 -9.76 -21.34
C GLU A 71 -4.00 -10.02 -21.05
N LEU A 72 -3.61 -9.87 -19.78
CA LEU A 72 -2.31 -10.32 -19.28
C LEU A 72 -2.53 -11.43 -18.25
N LYS A 73 -2.34 -12.69 -18.68
CA LYS A 73 -2.45 -13.88 -17.81
C LYS A 73 -1.22 -14.04 -16.92
N PHE A 74 -1.44 -14.50 -15.69
CA PHE A 74 -0.37 -14.74 -14.73
C PHE A 74 0.31 -16.11 -14.97
N SER A 75 0.96 -16.23 -16.12
CA SER A 75 1.56 -17.48 -16.62
C SER A 75 2.92 -17.84 -16.00
N LYS A 76 3.63 -16.86 -15.42
CA LYS A 76 4.97 -17.04 -14.85
C LYS A 76 4.88 -17.37 -13.36
N SER A 77 5.64 -18.36 -12.93
CA SER A 77 5.77 -18.71 -11.51
C SER A 77 6.52 -17.63 -10.73
N GLU A 78 6.32 -17.58 -9.42
CA GLU A 78 7.13 -16.75 -8.52
C GLU A 78 8.63 -17.03 -8.68
N GLU A 79 9.01 -18.30 -8.87
CA GLU A 79 10.40 -18.70 -9.16
C GLU A 79 10.96 -18.09 -10.45
N THR A 80 10.10 -17.83 -11.44
CA THR A 80 10.49 -17.21 -12.72
C THR A 80 10.68 -15.71 -12.55
N LEU A 81 9.78 -15.06 -11.82
CA LEU A 81 9.82 -13.62 -11.55
C LEU A 81 10.96 -13.24 -10.58
N SER A 82 11.20 -14.05 -9.53
CA SER A 82 12.26 -13.81 -8.54
C SER A 82 13.69 -13.90 -9.10
N ARG A 83 13.88 -14.54 -10.26
CA ARG A 83 15.15 -14.57 -10.99
C ARG A 83 15.40 -13.32 -11.84
N LYS A 84 14.40 -12.46 -12.04
CA LYS A 84 14.55 -11.20 -12.78
C LYS A 84 15.06 -10.09 -11.87
N CYS A 85 16.16 -9.46 -12.26
CA CYS A 85 16.59 -8.19 -11.67
C CYS A 85 15.98 -7.04 -12.49
N ILE A 86 14.96 -6.38 -11.93
CA ILE A 86 14.38 -5.17 -12.53
C ILE A 86 15.08 -3.95 -11.95
N ALA A 87 15.61 -3.10 -12.83
CA ALA A 87 16.12 -1.80 -12.44
C ALA A 87 14.97 -0.90 -11.99
N PHE A 88 15.07 -0.37 -10.76
CA PHE A 88 14.19 0.68 -10.24
C PHE A 88 15.06 1.88 -9.91
N GLN A 89 14.76 3.05 -10.49
CA GLN A 89 15.48 4.28 -10.21
C GLN A 89 15.07 4.81 -8.83
N GLU A 90 16.05 5.27 -8.04
CA GLU A 90 15.76 5.95 -6.77
C GLU A 90 14.77 7.10 -7.00
N PRO A 91 13.60 7.11 -6.33
CA PRO A 91 12.57 8.10 -6.57
C PRO A 91 13.06 9.51 -6.19
N CYS A 92 12.80 10.48 -7.07
CA CYS A 92 13.24 11.86 -6.92
C CYS A 92 12.03 12.80 -6.97
N GLU A 93 11.83 13.58 -5.91
CA GLU A 93 10.83 14.64 -5.87
C GLU A 93 11.21 15.77 -6.84
N LEU A 94 10.22 16.25 -7.60
CA LEU A 94 10.36 17.38 -8.53
C LEU A 94 9.52 18.59 -8.12
N ALA A 95 8.41 18.35 -7.42
CA ALA A 95 7.46 19.36 -6.99
C ALA A 95 6.60 18.80 -5.85
N CYS A 96 5.79 19.65 -5.25
CA CYS A 96 4.77 19.23 -4.29
C CYS A 96 3.56 20.17 -4.35
N TYR A 97 2.47 19.73 -3.73
CA TYR A 97 1.30 20.56 -3.49
C TYR A 97 0.61 20.20 -2.18
N SER A 98 -0.11 21.17 -1.66
CA SER A 98 -0.81 21.14 -0.38
C SER A 98 -2.29 21.48 -0.62
N ARG A 99 -3.20 20.61 -0.19
CA ARG A 99 -4.61 20.98 0.01
C ARG A 99 -4.78 21.46 1.45
N VAL A 100 -5.47 22.57 1.63
CA VAL A 100 -5.74 23.15 2.96
C VAL A 100 -7.21 23.01 3.34
N GLU A 101 -7.52 23.36 4.58
CA GLU A 101 -8.89 23.48 5.07
C GLU A 101 -9.72 24.40 4.14
N GLY A 102 -10.95 24.01 3.85
CA GLY A 102 -11.79 24.65 2.82
C GLY A 102 -11.64 24.03 1.42
N GLY A 103 -10.52 23.37 1.11
CA GLY A 103 -10.31 22.59 -0.11
C GLY A 103 -9.40 23.22 -1.16
N ASP A 104 -8.95 24.47 -0.95
CA ASP A 104 -8.01 25.16 -1.84
C ASP A 104 -6.68 24.38 -1.97
N VAL A 105 -6.06 24.48 -3.15
CA VAL A 105 -4.80 23.81 -3.50
C VAL A 105 -3.71 24.83 -3.79
N TYR A 106 -2.54 24.62 -3.18
CA TYR A 106 -1.36 25.45 -3.33
C TYR A 106 -0.16 24.60 -3.73
N PHE A 107 0.61 25.04 -4.71
CA PHE A 107 1.78 24.31 -5.22
C PHE A 107 3.05 24.57 -4.37
N ASP A 108 2.95 24.32 -3.07
CA ASP A 108 3.98 24.43 -2.02
C ASP A 108 3.79 23.40 -0.90
N ASP A 109 4.62 23.45 0.15
CA ASP A 109 4.66 22.49 1.27
C ASP A 109 3.93 22.94 2.56
N ARG A 110 3.01 23.90 2.49
CA ARG A 110 2.30 24.42 3.68
C ARG A 110 1.50 23.38 4.50
N SER A 111 1.03 22.29 3.88
CA SER A 111 0.32 21.20 4.58
C SER A 111 1.24 20.07 5.03
N LEU A 112 2.56 20.18 4.84
CA LEU A 112 3.51 19.15 5.24
C LEU A 112 3.75 19.17 6.76
N ARG A 113 3.26 18.13 7.44
CA ARG A 113 3.40 17.94 8.89
C ARG A 113 4.83 17.49 9.28
N LEU A 114 5.29 17.90 10.46
CA LEU A 114 6.53 17.39 11.08
C LEU A 114 6.23 16.15 11.95
N PHE A 115 7.12 15.17 11.94
CA PHE A 115 6.98 13.93 12.71
C PHE A 115 7.34 14.12 14.20
N LYS A 116 6.41 13.79 15.11
CA LYS A 116 6.63 13.81 16.55
C LYS A 116 7.54 12.65 16.96
N ARG A 117 8.84 12.92 17.08
CA ARG A 117 9.89 11.91 17.39
C ARG A 117 9.62 11.10 18.67
N LEU A 118 8.91 11.67 19.64
CA LEU A 118 8.55 11.06 20.93
C LEU A 118 7.17 10.38 20.95
N ILE A 119 6.63 9.94 19.81
CA ILE A 119 5.35 9.20 19.73
C ILE A 119 5.27 7.95 20.64
N THR A 120 6.40 7.42 21.12
CA THR A 120 6.47 6.36 22.14
C THR A 120 5.97 6.79 23.53
N GLU A 121 5.83 8.08 23.79
CA GLU A 121 5.31 8.61 25.07
C GLU A 121 3.77 8.63 25.10
N GLU A 122 3.13 8.53 23.93
CA GLU A 122 1.66 8.53 23.75
C GLU A 122 1.01 7.15 23.93
N ILE A 123 1.76 6.15 24.42
CA ILE A 123 1.20 4.80 24.67
C ILE A 123 0.13 4.89 25.77
N GLY A 124 -1.06 4.39 25.45
CA GLY A 124 -2.27 4.54 26.25
C GLY A 124 -3.28 5.55 25.66
N ALA A 125 -2.88 6.39 24.70
CA ALA A 125 -3.76 7.35 24.05
C ALA A 125 -5.00 6.69 23.42
N ASP A 126 -6.15 7.37 23.54
CA ASP A 126 -7.42 6.90 23.02
C ASP A 126 -7.66 7.47 21.61
N LEU A 127 -7.52 6.64 20.58
CA LEU A 127 -7.68 7.08 19.18
C LEU A 127 -9.14 7.39 18.81
N ASN A 128 -10.10 7.23 19.74
CA ASN A 128 -11.47 7.73 19.55
C ASN A 128 -11.61 9.23 19.84
N GLN A 129 -10.64 9.87 20.49
CA GLN A 129 -10.71 11.28 20.85
C GLN A 129 -10.87 12.15 19.60
N GLY A 130 -11.93 12.97 19.56
CA GLY A 130 -12.23 13.86 18.43
C GLY A 130 -13.07 13.26 17.30
N PHE A 131 -13.45 11.96 17.37
CA PHE A 131 -14.22 11.29 16.31
C PHE A 131 -15.56 11.99 15.99
N ASP A 132 -16.21 12.53 17.01
CA ASP A 132 -17.45 13.29 16.95
C ASP A 132 -17.29 14.68 16.29
N THR A 133 -16.06 15.15 16.08
CA THR A 133 -15.69 16.35 15.31
C THR A 133 -15.00 16.03 13.98
N PHE A 134 -14.93 14.76 13.58
CA PHE A 134 -14.19 14.31 12.40
C PHE A 134 -14.84 14.73 11.08
N ILE A 135 -14.05 15.38 10.20
CA ILE A 135 -14.45 15.71 8.83
C ILE A 135 -13.87 14.64 7.89
N GLU A 136 -14.75 13.84 7.27
CA GLU A 136 -14.34 12.75 6.38
C GLU A 136 -13.78 13.24 5.05
N LYS A 137 -12.82 12.48 4.50
CA LYS A 137 -12.23 12.70 3.17
C LYS A 137 -13.32 12.57 2.11
N LYS A 138 -13.52 13.65 1.34
CA LYS A 138 -14.46 13.71 0.21
C LYS A 138 -13.84 12.99 -0.99
N GLU A 139 -14.69 12.38 -1.81
CA GLU A 139 -14.25 11.72 -3.04
C GLU A 139 -14.18 12.76 -4.16
N LEU A 140 -12.96 13.22 -4.49
CA LEU A 140 -12.70 14.19 -5.56
C LEU A 140 -12.64 13.55 -6.96
N GLY A 141 -12.60 12.22 -7.04
CA GLY A 141 -12.46 11.49 -8.31
C GLY A 141 -11.30 12.01 -9.16
N SER A 142 -11.58 12.33 -10.41
CA SER A 142 -10.62 12.87 -11.37
C SER A 142 -10.25 14.35 -11.15
N GLU A 143 -11.01 15.11 -10.34
CA GLU A 143 -10.64 16.50 -9.98
C GLU A 143 -9.32 16.51 -9.20
N GLY A 144 -9.14 15.57 -8.27
CA GLY A 144 -7.89 15.38 -7.54
C GLY A 144 -6.72 15.03 -8.46
N PHE A 145 -6.96 14.30 -9.56
CA PHE A 145 -5.93 14.06 -10.58
C PHE A 145 -5.61 15.35 -11.38
N GLY A 146 -6.60 16.22 -11.56
CA GLY A 146 -6.43 17.59 -12.07
C GLY A 146 -5.44 18.42 -11.26
N ASP A 147 -5.42 18.29 -9.93
CA ASP A 147 -4.46 19.00 -9.05
C ASP A 147 -3.01 18.56 -9.29
N LEU A 148 -2.78 17.25 -9.40
CA LEU A 148 -1.47 16.69 -9.75
C LEU A 148 -1.02 17.19 -11.13
N LEU A 149 -1.92 17.14 -12.13
CA LEU A 149 -1.64 17.63 -13.48
C LEU A 149 -1.43 19.16 -13.49
N GLY A 150 -2.09 19.91 -12.62
CA GLY A 150 -1.93 21.36 -12.43
C GLY A 150 -0.54 21.68 -11.88
N CYS A 151 -0.11 21.00 -10.82
CA CYS A 151 1.22 21.14 -10.22
C CYS A 151 2.34 20.84 -11.24
N ILE A 152 2.14 19.81 -12.09
CA ILE A 152 3.06 19.46 -13.19
C ILE A 152 3.21 20.61 -14.20
N ARG A 153 2.10 21.27 -14.58
CA ARG A 153 2.11 22.43 -15.49
C ARG A 153 2.76 23.65 -14.84
N ASP A 154 2.36 24.00 -13.61
CA ASP A 154 2.90 25.14 -12.85
C ASP A 154 4.43 25.07 -12.68
N LYS A 155 4.95 23.90 -12.30
CA LYS A 155 6.40 23.70 -12.16
C LYS A 155 7.12 23.39 -13.48
N ASN A 156 6.43 23.50 -14.62
CA ASN A 156 6.97 23.31 -15.97
C ASN A 156 7.70 21.95 -16.13
N ILE A 157 7.18 20.88 -15.51
CA ILE A 157 7.81 19.55 -15.53
C ILE A 157 7.60 18.93 -16.92
N PRO A 158 8.67 18.68 -17.72
CA PRO A 158 8.49 18.17 -19.07
C PRO A 158 8.06 16.70 -19.05
N LEU A 159 6.88 16.44 -19.64
CA LEU A 159 6.37 15.07 -19.84
C LEU A 159 7.01 14.35 -21.05
N GLN A 160 7.87 15.04 -21.80
CA GLN A 160 8.65 14.47 -22.88
C GLN A 160 9.50 13.29 -22.36
N ASN A 161 9.30 12.09 -22.94
CA ASN A 161 9.88 10.80 -22.51
C ASN A 161 9.32 10.21 -21.19
N ILE A 162 8.32 10.82 -20.56
CA ILE A 162 7.54 10.16 -19.50
C ILE A 162 6.58 9.17 -20.18
N HIS A 163 6.51 7.96 -19.64
CA HIS A 163 5.67 6.88 -20.19
C HIS A 163 4.35 6.79 -19.44
N PHE A 164 4.38 7.03 -18.12
CA PHE A 164 3.22 6.97 -17.24
C PHE A 164 3.12 8.17 -16.30
N VAL A 165 1.90 8.71 -16.15
CA VAL A 165 1.52 9.70 -15.13
C VAL A 165 0.36 9.14 -14.32
N THR A 166 0.45 9.12 -12.99
CA THR A 166 -0.55 8.45 -12.14
C THR A 166 -0.47 8.91 -10.68
N PHE A 167 -1.50 8.64 -9.88
CA PHE A 167 -1.28 8.54 -8.43
C PHE A 167 -0.58 7.24 -8.04
N ARG A 168 0.21 7.29 -6.96
CA ARG A 168 0.84 6.14 -6.28
C ARG A 168 -0.12 4.98 -6.05
N ASN A 169 -1.41 5.27 -5.80
CA ASN A 169 -2.48 4.29 -5.60
C ASN A 169 -2.54 3.21 -6.70
N ASN A 170 -2.47 3.59 -7.98
CA ASN A 170 -2.57 2.64 -9.09
C ASN A 170 -1.32 1.76 -9.22
N LEU A 171 -0.13 2.30 -8.91
CA LEU A 171 1.09 1.50 -8.81
C LEU A 171 1.03 0.53 -7.62
N ASN A 172 0.46 0.95 -6.48
CA ASN A 172 0.25 0.07 -5.33
C ASN A 172 -0.63 -1.14 -5.71
N LYS A 173 -1.75 -0.91 -6.42
CA LYS A 173 -2.63 -1.96 -6.96
C LYS A 173 -1.85 -2.94 -7.85
N ILE A 174 -1.12 -2.43 -8.84
CA ILE A 174 -0.34 -3.24 -9.80
C ILE A 174 0.73 -4.09 -9.10
N LEU A 175 1.55 -3.50 -8.21
CA LEU A 175 2.61 -4.24 -7.52
C LEU A 175 2.04 -5.29 -6.54
N ALA A 176 0.92 -5.00 -5.89
CA ALA A 176 0.31 -5.92 -4.93
C ALA A 176 -0.29 -7.18 -5.58
N THR A 177 -0.85 -7.06 -6.80
CA THR A 177 -1.47 -8.17 -7.56
C THR A 177 -0.55 -9.37 -7.78
N ALA A 178 0.77 -9.21 -7.69
CA ALA A 178 1.72 -10.33 -7.71
C ALA A 178 1.36 -11.41 -6.66
N TYR A 179 0.97 -10.99 -5.45
CA TYR A 179 0.67 -11.85 -4.29
C TYR A 179 -0.79 -11.74 -3.81
N ILE A 180 -1.40 -10.55 -3.83
CA ILE A 180 -2.77 -10.30 -3.37
C ILE A 180 -3.76 -10.62 -4.48
N ARG A 181 -4.56 -11.69 -4.30
CA ARG A 181 -5.44 -12.27 -5.35
C ARG A 181 -6.87 -12.49 -4.87
N ASN A 182 -7.34 -11.56 -4.05
CA ASN A 182 -8.66 -11.57 -3.39
C ASN A 182 -9.29 -10.18 -3.31
N GLU A 183 -8.58 -9.12 -3.73
CA GLU A 183 -9.04 -7.73 -3.70
C GLU A 183 -9.17 -7.23 -5.15
N PRO A 184 -10.40 -6.98 -5.63
CA PRO A 184 -10.59 -6.44 -6.97
C PRO A 184 -10.22 -4.96 -7.02
N TRP A 185 -9.80 -4.50 -8.19
CA TRP A 185 -9.57 -3.09 -8.46
C TRP A 185 -9.76 -2.78 -9.95
N GLU A 186 -10.04 -1.51 -10.25
CA GLU A 186 -9.98 -0.98 -11.60
C GLU A 186 -9.22 0.37 -11.63
N MET A 187 -8.86 0.83 -12.81
CA MET A 187 -8.30 2.16 -13.09
C MET A 187 -8.59 2.57 -14.54
N GLY A 188 -8.80 3.86 -14.76
CA GLY A 188 -8.85 4.45 -16.11
C GLY A 188 -7.47 4.46 -16.74
N VAL A 189 -7.38 4.26 -18.05
CA VAL A 189 -6.13 4.25 -18.82
C VAL A 189 -6.31 5.05 -20.09
N HIS A 190 -5.67 6.21 -20.16
CA HIS A 190 -5.87 7.21 -21.21
C HIS A 190 -4.51 7.57 -21.80
N LYS A 191 -4.31 7.45 -23.12
CA LYS A 191 -3.01 7.80 -23.73
C LYS A 191 -3.13 9.04 -24.59
N ARG A 192 -2.30 10.05 -24.29
CA ARG A 192 -2.29 11.35 -24.95
C ARG A 192 -0.84 11.87 -25.07
N ASN A 193 -0.47 12.37 -26.24
CA ASN A 193 0.88 12.80 -26.60
C ASN A 193 1.98 11.75 -26.24
N GLY A 194 1.66 10.46 -26.40
CA GLY A 194 2.53 9.33 -26.08
C GLY A 194 2.58 8.93 -24.60
N VAL A 195 2.04 9.75 -23.70
CA VAL A 195 2.01 9.53 -22.25
C VAL A 195 0.75 8.74 -21.87
N VAL A 196 0.88 7.70 -21.03
CA VAL A 196 -0.25 6.94 -20.49
C VAL A 196 -0.61 7.46 -19.09
N TYR A 197 -1.78 8.07 -18.98
CA TYR A 197 -2.36 8.51 -17.72
C TYR A 197 -3.16 7.35 -17.10
N LEU A 198 -2.89 7.02 -15.84
CA LEU A 198 -3.63 6.00 -15.09
C LEU A 198 -4.48 6.67 -14.00
N ASP A 199 -5.79 6.76 -14.22
CA ASP A 199 -6.72 7.46 -13.33
C ASP A 199 -7.26 6.55 -12.22
N VAL A 200 -7.52 7.09 -11.03
CA VAL A 200 -7.93 6.30 -9.86
C VAL A 200 -9.43 6.12 -9.84
N HIS A 201 -9.88 4.94 -10.26
CA HIS A 201 -11.26 4.52 -10.09
C HIS A 201 -11.46 3.86 -8.71
N LYS A 202 -12.60 4.16 -8.09
CA LYS A 202 -13.08 3.54 -6.87
C LYS A 202 -14.24 2.60 -7.19
N LEU A 203 -14.08 1.32 -6.88
CA LEU A 203 -15.15 0.33 -7.03
C LEU A 203 -16.29 0.61 -6.03
N PRO A 204 -17.55 0.27 -6.35
CA PRO A 204 -18.67 0.40 -5.43
C PRO A 204 -18.43 -0.38 -4.11
N GLU A 205 -18.32 0.36 -3.01
CA GLU A 205 -18.18 -0.21 -1.67
C GLU A 205 -19.55 -0.37 -1.00
N ARG A 206 -19.66 -1.35 -0.10
CA ARG A 206 -20.81 -1.43 0.81
C ARG A 206 -20.84 -0.18 1.71
N PRO A 207 -22.03 0.32 2.12
CA PRO A 207 -22.12 1.38 3.13
C PRO A 207 -21.30 1.05 4.37
N ARG A 208 -20.42 1.98 4.78
CA ARG A 208 -19.54 1.82 5.94
C ARG A 208 -20.36 1.92 7.22
N SER A 209 -20.24 0.94 8.12
CA SER A 209 -20.86 1.03 9.45
C SER A 209 -20.17 2.11 10.31
N GLU A 210 -20.78 2.56 11.40
CA GLU A 210 -20.11 3.49 12.32
C GLU A 210 -18.79 2.91 12.86
N LEU A 211 -18.75 1.59 13.12
CA LEU A 211 -17.51 0.91 13.52
C LEU A 211 -16.45 0.92 12.41
N ASP A 212 -16.83 0.83 11.13
CA ASP A 212 -15.89 0.97 10.02
C ASP A 212 -15.38 2.41 9.91
N ARG A 213 -16.28 3.42 10.02
CA ARG A 213 -15.93 4.85 10.04
C ARG A 213 -14.96 5.19 11.19
N ARG A 214 -15.25 4.70 12.40
CA ARG A 214 -14.43 4.85 13.61
C ARG A 214 -13.06 4.16 13.48
N ARG A 215 -13.00 2.97 12.87
CA ARG A 215 -11.73 2.27 12.55
C ARG A 215 -10.90 3.00 11.50
N CYS A 216 -11.52 3.66 10.53
CA CYS A 216 -10.83 4.57 9.61
C CYS A 216 -10.30 5.81 10.34
N TYR A 217 -11.10 6.41 11.23
CA TYR A 217 -10.69 7.56 12.03
C TYR A 217 -9.45 7.29 12.90
N TRP A 218 -9.32 6.10 13.49
CA TRP A 218 -8.12 5.70 14.24
C TRP A 218 -6.81 5.77 13.41
N GLY A 219 -6.89 5.83 12.07
CA GLY A 219 -5.77 6.20 11.20
C GLY A 219 -5.42 7.68 11.36
N TYR A 220 -6.34 8.55 10.96
CA TYR A 220 -6.16 10.01 11.02
C TYR A 220 -5.87 10.54 12.43
N CYS A 221 -6.50 9.99 13.47
CA CYS A 221 -6.21 10.35 14.86
C CYS A 221 -4.77 9.97 15.27
N PHE A 222 -4.27 8.82 14.81
CA PHE A 222 -2.88 8.42 15.06
C PHE A 222 -1.90 9.31 14.28
N GLU A 223 -2.24 9.71 13.04
CA GLU A 223 -1.44 10.70 12.31
C GLU A 223 -1.35 12.03 13.07
N SER A 224 -2.49 12.58 13.50
CA SER A 224 -2.57 13.82 14.28
C SER A 224 -1.86 13.76 15.65
N LEU A 225 -1.64 12.55 16.18
CA LEU A 225 -0.91 12.28 17.41
C LEU A 225 0.61 12.09 17.16
N ALA A 226 0.96 11.49 16.02
CA ALA A 226 2.33 11.24 15.58
C ALA A 226 2.96 12.40 14.80
N THR A 227 2.26 13.52 14.68
CA THR A 227 2.78 14.76 14.10
C THR A 227 2.73 15.93 15.08
N GLU A 228 3.63 16.88 14.91
CA GLU A 228 3.64 18.15 15.63
C GLU A 228 2.55 19.07 15.06
N ASP A 229 1.69 19.63 15.93
CA ASP A 229 0.78 20.72 15.58
C ASP A 229 1.08 21.92 16.51
N PRO A 230 1.69 23.01 16.03
CA PRO A 230 2.08 24.15 16.85
C PRO A 230 0.88 24.97 17.35
N ARG A 231 -0.35 24.65 16.92
CA ARG A 231 -1.58 25.31 17.35
C ARG A 231 -2.26 24.59 18.52
N ARG A 232 -1.85 23.35 18.82
CA ARG A 232 -2.42 22.54 19.89
C ARG A 232 -1.79 22.93 21.23
N GLU A 233 -2.60 23.29 22.22
CA GLU A 233 -2.09 23.62 23.55
C GLU A 233 -1.62 22.37 24.32
N ASP A 234 -0.71 22.55 25.29
CA ASP A 234 -0.22 21.44 26.12
C ASP A 234 -1.36 20.78 26.91
N GLY A 235 -1.62 19.49 26.62
CA GLY A 235 -2.72 18.72 27.22
C GLY A 235 -4.07 18.87 26.50
N GLU A 236 -4.14 19.66 25.41
CA GLU A 236 -5.30 19.69 24.54
C GLU A 236 -5.44 18.38 23.76
N GLY A 237 -6.67 17.86 23.68
CA GLY A 237 -6.98 16.60 23.01
C GLY A 237 -6.98 16.70 21.49
N ILE A 238 -6.96 15.54 20.81
CA ILE A 238 -7.25 15.48 19.38
C ILE A 238 -8.71 15.88 19.13
N HIS A 239 -8.92 16.88 18.28
CA HIS A 239 -10.24 17.34 17.80
C HIS A 239 -10.10 17.91 16.37
N HIS A 240 -11.25 18.19 15.74
CA HIS A 240 -11.35 18.88 14.44
C HIS A 240 -10.42 18.34 13.33
N VAL A 241 -10.17 17.03 13.33
CA VAL A 241 -9.36 16.36 12.31
C VAL A 241 -10.11 16.40 10.98
N ASP A 242 -9.50 17.02 9.97
CA ASP A 242 -10.02 17.06 8.60
C ASP A 242 -9.16 16.20 7.67
N ALA A 243 -9.74 15.09 7.20
CA ALA A 243 -9.08 14.18 6.27
C ALA A 243 -9.04 14.69 4.81
N ASN A 244 -9.56 15.89 4.54
CA ASN A 244 -9.39 16.58 3.25
C ASN A 244 -8.07 17.38 3.19
N VAL A 245 -7.45 17.70 4.32
CA VAL A 245 -6.13 18.36 4.36
C VAL A 245 -5.06 17.32 4.04
N GLU A 246 -4.36 17.53 2.93
CA GLU A 246 -3.37 16.57 2.41
C GLU A 246 -2.15 17.29 1.83
N TYR A 247 -0.99 16.63 1.90
CA TYR A 247 0.24 17.05 1.24
C TYR A 247 0.68 15.94 0.28
N CYS A 248 1.00 16.33 -0.96
CA CYS A 248 1.33 15.40 -2.04
C CYS A 248 2.66 15.78 -2.70
N SER A 249 3.59 14.81 -2.74
CA SER A 249 4.86 14.90 -3.43
C SER A 249 4.72 14.43 -4.88
N VAL A 250 5.27 15.18 -5.84
CA VAL A 250 5.31 14.83 -7.26
C VAL A 250 6.68 14.22 -7.57
N ILE A 251 6.68 12.90 -7.75
CA ILE A 251 7.89 12.06 -7.75
C ILE A 251 8.15 11.47 -9.13
N LYS A 252 9.38 11.59 -9.61
CA LYS A 252 9.88 10.94 -10.82
C LYS A 252 10.71 9.71 -10.48
N THR A 253 10.42 8.61 -11.17
CA THR A 253 11.21 7.37 -11.10
C THR A 253 11.22 6.68 -12.47
N LYS A 254 11.82 5.49 -12.53
CA LYS A 254 11.85 4.60 -13.69
C LYS A 254 11.78 3.16 -13.21
N LEU A 255 10.85 2.38 -13.76
CA LEU A 255 10.72 0.95 -13.52
C LEU A 255 11.01 0.22 -14.84
N GLY A 256 12.10 -0.55 -14.87
CA GLY A 256 12.61 -1.21 -16.06
C GLY A 256 12.92 -0.22 -17.20
N ALA A 257 12.15 -0.30 -18.28
CA ALA A 257 12.24 0.62 -19.41
C ALA A 257 11.48 1.94 -19.19
N HIS A 258 10.44 1.95 -18.36
CA HIS A 258 9.42 3.00 -18.35
C HIS A 258 9.71 4.09 -17.34
N ARG A 259 9.70 5.36 -17.76
CA ARG A 259 9.76 6.52 -16.86
C ARG A 259 8.37 6.85 -16.34
N ILE A 260 8.27 7.05 -15.03
CA ILE A 260 7.01 7.27 -14.33
C ILE A 260 7.10 8.59 -13.57
N LEU A 261 6.05 9.38 -13.65
CA LEU A 261 5.80 10.53 -12.78
C LEU A 261 4.57 10.20 -11.93
N MET A 262 4.66 10.35 -10.61
CA MET A 262 3.56 10.01 -9.71
C MET A 262 3.29 11.06 -8.64
N GLY A 263 2.01 11.27 -8.33
CA GLY A 263 1.60 11.93 -7.09
C GLY A 263 1.60 10.93 -5.93
N ALA A 264 2.24 11.28 -4.81
CA ALA A 264 2.29 10.49 -3.60
C ALA A 264 1.94 11.35 -2.38
N GLU A 265 0.74 11.13 -1.82
CA GLU A 265 0.34 11.67 -0.51
C GLU A 265 1.35 11.21 0.55
N MET A 266 1.92 12.15 1.32
CA MET A 266 2.91 11.87 2.38
C MET A 266 2.36 12.31 3.73
N ASP A 267 2.43 11.40 4.72
CA ASP A 267 1.80 11.64 6.02
C ASP A 267 2.53 12.75 6.81
N CYS A 268 3.87 12.73 6.84
CA CYS A 268 4.72 13.73 7.48
C CYS A 268 6.20 13.64 7.02
N CYS A 269 7.05 14.55 7.51
CA CYS A 269 8.51 14.48 7.34
C CYS A 269 9.29 14.65 8.65
N ASP A 270 10.55 14.25 8.60
CA ASP A 270 11.58 14.47 9.63
C ASP A 270 12.90 14.87 8.91
N SER A 271 13.93 15.25 9.66
CA SER A 271 15.25 15.64 9.14
C SER A 271 16.40 14.91 9.82
N THR A 272 17.48 14.65 9.10
CA THR A 272 18.73 14.18 9.73
C THR A 272 19.40 15.33 10.50
N ASP A 273 20.36 15.01 11.37
CA ASP A 273 21.18 16.02 12.07
C ASP A 273 21.98 16.92 11.08
N GLU A 274 22.17 16.44 9.85
CA GLU A 274 22.77 17.17 8.71
C GLU A 274 21.75 18.06 7.97
N GLY A 275 20.50 18.15 8.44
CA GLY A 275 19.42 18.93 7.85
C GLY A 275 18.72 18.28 6.65
N ARG A 276 19.04 17.03 6.29
CA ARG A 276 18.44 16.37 5.12
C ARG A 276 17.02 15.89 5.45
N ARG A 277 16.00 16.55 4.87
CA ARG A 277 14.58 16.16 4.98
C ARG A 277 14.35 14.74 4.41
N PHE A 278 13.47 13.97 5.04
CA PHE A 278 12.94 12.70 4.53
C PHE A 278 11.50 12.48 5.01
N TYR A 279 10.70 11.77 4.22
CA TYR A 279 9.32 11.44 4.58
C TYR A 279 9.24 10.28 5.58
N VAL A 280 8.17 10.26 6.36
CA VAL A 280 7.80 9.16 7.26
C VAL A 280 6.34 8.79 6.99
N GLU A 281 6.11 7.52 6.65
CA GLU A 281 4.76 6.98 6.47
C GLU A 281 4.22 6.54 7.84
N LEU A 282 3.01 6.96 8.18
CA LEU A 282 2.32 6.68 9.44
C LEU A 282 1.19 5.68 9.20
N LYS A 283 1.07 4.64 10.03
CA LYS A 283 0.05 3.60 9.83
C LYS A 283 -0.51 3.07 11.13
N THR A 284 -1.83 2.83 11.17
CA THR A 284 -2.49 2.19 12.32
C THR A 284 -2.76 0.71 12.05
N SER A 285 -2.57 -0.15 13.05
CA SER A 285 -2.91 -1.57 13.00
C SER A 285 -3.53 -2.07 14.29
N ARG A 286 -4.29 -3.16 14.22
CA ARG A 286 -4.57 -3.96 15.41
C ARG A 286 -3.25 -4.53 15.93
N GLU A 287 -3.08 -4.56 17.25
CA GLU A 287 -1.99 -5.30 17.90
C GLU A 287 -2.01 -6.78 17.49
N LEU A 288 -0.82 -7.35 17.39
CA LEU A 288 -0.59 -8.67 16.84
C LEU A 288 -0.71 -9.73 17.93
N ASP A 289 -1.46 -10.77 17.58
CA ASP A 289 -1.47 -12.04 18.29
C ASP A 289 -0.96 -13.16 17.35
N TYR A 290 -0.75 -14.34 17.90
CA TYR A 290 -0.27 -15.51 17.17
C TYR A 290 -1.13 -15.88 15.94
N HIS A 291 -2.42 -15.52 15.93
CA HIS A 291 -3.33 -15.81 14.82
C HIS A 291 -3.33 -14.73 13.73
N THR A 292 -2.85 -13.52 14.04
CA THR A 292 -2.86 -12.37 13.13
C THR A 292 -1.49 -11.98 12.59
N GLU A 293 -0.38 -12.40 13.23
CA GLU A 293 0.99 -12.08 12.81
C GLU A 293 1.29 -12.53 11.36
N GLU A 294 0.99 -13.79 10.99
CA GLU A 294 1.30 -14.30 9.65
C GLU A 294 0.56 -13.50 8.56
N ARG A 295 -0.73 -13.21 8.77
CA ARG A 295 -1.52 -12.40 7.83
C ARG A 295 -1.00 -10.97 7.75
N TYR A 296 -0.63 -10.39 8.88
CA TYR A 296 -0.02 -9.07 8.94
C TYR A 296 1.28 -9.00 8.11
N GLU A 297 2.18 -9.97 8.28
CA GLU A 297 3.45 -9.97 7.55
C GLU A 297 3.29 -10.35 6.07
N ARG A 298 2.34 -11.22 5.70
CA ARG A 298 2.05 -11.58 4.30
C ARG A 298 1.34 -10.49 3.52
N GLU A 299 0.29 -9.88 4.07
CA GLU A 299 -0.58 -8.95 3.35
C GLU A 299 -0.28 -7.49 3.69
N LYS A 300 -0.21 -7.14 4.99
CA LYS A 300 -0.19 -5.74 5.42
C LYS A 300 1.20 -5.12 5.30
N LEU A 301 2.25 -5.83 5.71
CA LEU A 301 3.64 -5.40 5.48
C LEU A 301 4.00 -5.33 3.98
N LEU A 302 3.41 -6.18 3.14
CA LEU A 302 3.59 -6.09 1.68
C LEU A 302 3.05 -4.76 1.15
N LYS A 303 1.81 -4.39 1.50
CA LYS A 303 1.20 -3.12 1.09
C LYS A 303 1.98 -1.91 1.61
N PHE A 304 2.40 -1.94 2.88
CA PHE A 304 3.22 -0.89 3.49
C PHE A 304 4.56 -0.74 2.78
N TRP A 305 5.26 -1.85 2.51
CA TRP A 305 6.52 -1.83 1.77
C TRP A 305 6.34 -1.26 0.36
N ILE A 306 5.33 -1.71 -0.40
CA ILE A 306 5.06 -1.21 -1.76
C ILE A 306 4.84 0.31 -1.75
N GLN A 307 3.96 0.79 -0.87
CA GLN A 307 3.56 2.19 -0.75
C GLN A 307 4.75 3.12 -0.45
N SER A 308 5.60 2.74 0.52
CA SER A 308 6.77 3.53 0.88
C SER A 308 7.94 3.37 -0.09
N PHE A 309 8.15 2.17 -0.65
CA PHE A 309 9.23 1.90 -1.61
C PHE A 309 9.06 2.70 -2.92
N LEU A 310 7.85 2.72 -3.49
CA LEU A 310 7.57 3.41 -4.75
C LEU A 310 7.86 4.91 -4.69
N ALA A 311 7.65 5.52 -3.51
CA ALA A 311 7.82 6.93 -3.26
C ALA A 311 9.14 7.27 -2.52
N GLY A 312 10.05 6.30 -2.35
CA GLY A 312 11.36 6.52 -1.73
C GLY A 312 11.34 6.78 -0.21
N VAL A 313 10.20 6.54 0.45
CA VAL A 313 9.99 6.83 1.88
C VAL A 313 10.80 5.85 2.74
N PRO A 314 11.80 6.30 3.52
CA PRO A 314 12.75 5.40 4.20
C PRO A 314 12.23 4.77 5.49
N TYR A 315 11.22 5.36 6.14
CA TYR A 315 10.68 4.91 7.43
C TYR A 315 9.16 4.76 7.39
N ILE A 316 8.66 3.76 8.10
CA ILE A 316 7.24 3.56 8.39
C ILE A 316 7.08 3.46 9.92
N VAL A 317 6.25 4.30 10.52
CA VAL A 317 5.92 4.26 11.95
C VAL A 317 4.51 3.72 12.11
N ILE A 318 4.40 2.62 12.85
CA ILE A 318 3.14 1.88 13.00
C ILE A 318 2.65 2.00 14.44
N GLY A 319 1.47 2.59 14.62
CA GLY A 319 0.71 2.55 15.86
C GLY A 319 -0.12 1.26 15.91
N PHE A 320 0.18 0.40 16.88
CA PHE A 320 -0.62 -0.79 17.18
C PHE A 320 -1.62 -0.45 18.28
N ARG A 321 -2.90 -0.67 17.99
CA ARG A 321 -4.03 -0.40 18.89
C ARG A 321 -4.74 -1.68 19.32
N ASP A 322 -5.41 -1.64 20.46
CA ASP A 322 -6.31 -2.70 20.92
C ASP A 322 -7.66 -2.69 20.16
N ASP A 323 -8.64 -3.52 20.54
CA ASP A 323 -9.95 -3.53 19.89
C ASP A 323 -10.92 -2.44 20.37
N ALA A 324 -10.57 -1.68 21.42
CA ALA A 324 -11.29 -0.49 21.88
C ALA A 324 -10.82 0.80 21.18
N GLY A 325 -9.63 0.79 20.56
CA GLY A 325 -9.04 1.93 19.87
C GLY A 325 -7.91 2.62 20.65
N ARG A 326 -7.39 2.02 21.72
CA ARG A 326 -6.24 2.58 22.46
C ARG A 326 -4.93 2.17 21.83
N LEU A 327 -4.00 3.12 21.68
CA LEU A 327 -2.64 2.87 21.24
C LEU A 327 -1.88 2.09 22.34
N VAL A 328 -1.42 0.87 22.04
CA VAL A 328 -0.74 -0.02 23.00
C VAL A 328 0.74 -0.22 22.71
N ARG A 329 1.19 0.01 21.46
CA ARG A 329 2.59 -0.09 21.06
C ARG A 329 2.86 0.73 19.79
N THR A 330 4.09 1.20 19.62
CA THR A 330 4.58 1.80 18.37
C THR A 330 5.81 1.05 17.85
N GLU A 331 5.93 0.89 16.53
CA GLU A 331 7.09 0.26 15.87
C GLU A 331 7.58 1.14 14.71
N ARG A 332 8.86 1.52 14.71
CA ARG A 332 9.49 2.23 13.58
C ARG A 332 10.28 1.24 12.72
N LEU A 333 9.76 0.94 11.54
CA LEU A 333 10.41 0.12 10.52
C LEU A 333 11.21 0.97 9.55
N ARG A 334 12.35 0.44 9.08
CA ARG A 334 13.03 0.94 7.88
C ARG A 334 12.49 0.19 6.67
N THR A 335 12.02 0.90 5.64
CA THR A 335 11.40 0.30 4.44
C THR A 335 12.29 -0.77 3.78
N LYS A 336 13.62 -0.54 3.76
CA LYS A 336 14.62 -1.47 3.24
C LYS A 336 14.81 -2.76 4.07
N ASP A 337 14.43 -2.76 5.35
CA ASP A 337 14.59 -3.93 6.24
C ASP A 337 13.37 -4.87 6.17
N ILE A 338 12.20 -4.36 5.76
CA ILE A 338 10.95 -5.15 5.68
C ILE A 338 11.14 -6.36 4.74
N THR A 339 11.75 -6.15 3.58
CA THR A 339 12.06 -7.21 2.60
C THR A 339 13.02 -8.26 3.16
N HIS A 340 13.94 -7.88 4.04
CA HIS A 340 14.86 -8.82 4.69
C HIS A 340 14.13 -9.68 5.74
N ARG A 341 13.26 -9.06 6.56
CA ARG A 341 12.41 -9.76 7.55
C ARG A 341 11.52 -10.83 6.91
N VAL A 342 10.78 -10.46 5.86
CA VAL A 342 9.80 -11.37 5.22
C VAL A 342 10.44 -12.42 4.30
N LYS A 343 11.61 -12.15 3.72
CA LYS A 343 12.36 -13.11 2.90
C LYS A 343 12.83 -14.32 3.71
N MET A 344 13.24 -14.12 4.97
CA MET A 344 13.63 -15.20 5.88
C MET A 344 12.47 -16.17 6.19
N LYS A 345 11.23 -15.68 6.15
CA LYS A 345 10.00 -16.49 6.33
C LYS A 345 9.39 -16.98 4.99
N ASN A 346 10.00 -16.63 3.85
CA ASN A 346 9.51 -16.92 2.49
C ASN A 346 8.03 -16.51 2.27
N TYR A 347 7.66 -15.30 2.73
CA TYR A 347 6.28 -14.80 2.64
C TYR A 347 5.99 -14.07 1.33
N TRP A 348 6.91 -13.22 0.87
CA TRP A 348 6.88 -12.52 -0.42
C TRP A 348 8.26 -11.93 -0.71
N GLN A 349 8.49 -11.51 -1.96
CA GLN A 349 9.76 -10.96 -2.43
C GLN A 349 9.52 -9.68 -3.23
N GLY A 350 10.09 -8.55 -2.81
CA GLY A 350 9.91 -7.27 -3.50
C GLY A 350 10.34 -7.29 -4.98
N GLY A 351 11.37 -8.08 -5.33
CA GLY A 351 11.79 -8.28 -6.72
C GLY A 351 10.72 -8.94 -7.61
N VAL A 352 9.86 -9.80 -7.04
CA VAL A 352 8.73 -10.41 -7.77
C VAL A 352 7.67 -9.36 -8.07
N CYS A 353 7.36 -8.46 -7.12
CA CYS A 353 6.44 -7.35 -7.34
C CYS A 353 6.93 -6.41 -8.45
N LEU A 354 8.23 -6.10 -8.48
CA LEU A 354 8.85 -5.29 -9.54
C LEU A 354 8.89 -6.00 -10.90
N ALA A 355 9.23 -7.30 -10.92
CA ALA A 355 9.19 -8.12 -12.13
C ALA A 355 7.78 -8.27 -12.71
N PHE A 356 6.77 -8.38 -11.85
CA PHE A 356 5.37 -8.38 -12.27
C PHE A 356 4.95 -6.99 -12.82
N ALA A 357 5.25 -5.91 -12.09
CA ALA A 357 4.92 -4.56 -12.52
C ALA A 357 5.59 -4.16 -13.84
N ASP A 358 6.86 -4.54 -14.06
CA ASP A 358 7.57 -4.29 -15.33
C ASP A 358 6.84 -4.95 -16.51
N GLU A 359 6.37 -6.20 -16.33
CA GLU A 359 5.59 -6.90 -17.35
C GLU A 359 4.22 -6.25 -17.61
N VAL A 360 3.54 -5.79 -16.56
CA VAL A 360 2.28 -5.04 -16.69
C VAL A 360 2.51 -3.74 -17.47
N LEU A 361 3.53 -2.95 -17.13
CA LEU A 361 3.82 -1.70 -17.81
C LEU A 361 4.30 -1.90 -19.25
N CYS A 362 5.13 -2.92 -19.52
CA CYS A 362 5.52 -3.33 -20.89
C CYS A 362 4.28 -3.64 -21.75
N TRP A 363 3.39 -4.51 -21.24
CA TRP A 363 2.18 -4.92 -21.94
C TRP A 363 1.23 -3.74 -22.16
N LEU A 364 1.00 -2.92 -21.14
CA LEU A 364 0.09 -1.79 -21.20
C LEU A 364 0.58 -0.74 -22.21
N TYR A 365 1.86 -0.33 -22.12
CA TYR A 365 2.43 0.70 -23.01
C TYR A 365 2.46 0.27 -24.49
N GLY A 366 2.71 -1.02 -24.75
CA GLY A 366 2.67 -1.60 -26.10
C GLY A 366 1.27 -1.89 -26.66
N THR A 367 0.26 -2.03 -25.79
CA THR A 367 -1.12 -2.34 -26.19
C THR A 367 -1.94 -1.07 -26.43
N VAL A 368 -1.93 -0.16 -25.46
CA VAL A 368 -2.74 1.08 -25.41
C VAL A 368 -2.39 1.99 -26.59
N LYS A 369 -3.42 2.37 -27.37
CA LYS A 369 -3.29 3.22 -28.55
C LYS A 369 -3.42 4.70 -28.20
N GLU A 370 -2.87 5.54 -29.07
CA GLU A 370 -2.89 6.99 -28.93
C GLU A 370 -4.31 7.53 -29.07
N ASN A 371 -4.71 8.47 -28.20
CA ASN A 371 -6.04 9.08 -28.15
C ASN A 371 -7.21 8.11 -27.89
N GLU A 372 -6.92 6.91 -27.38
CA GLU A 372 -7.93 5.94 -26.94
C GLU A 372 -8.06 5.94 -25.40
N ASP A 373 -9.18 5.39 -24.93
CA ASP A 373 -9.58 5.32 -23.53
C ASP A 373 -9.96 3.89 -23.13
N TYR A 374 -9.40 3.40 -22.03
CA TYR A 374 -9.59 2.03 -21.55
C TYR A 374 -9.82 1.96 -20.04
N ILE A 375 -10.39 0.84 -19.59
CA ILE A 375 -10.38 0.41 -18.19
C ILE A 375 -9.39 -0.75 -18.06
N LEU A 376 -8.45 -0.65 -17.12
CA LEU A 376 -7.64 -1.78 -16.69
C LEU A 376 -8.23 -2.34 -15.39
N GLN A 377 -8.66 -3.60 -15.40
CA GLN A 377 -9.28 -4.25 -14.24
C GLN A 377 -8.56 -5.51 -13.76
N PHE A 378 -8.68 -5.75 -12.45
CA PHE A 378 -8.37 -7.01 -11.79
C PHE A 378 -9.59 -7.46 -10.99
N ALA A 379 -10.16 -8.60 -11.37
CA ALA A 379 -11.43 -9.10 -10.83
C ALA A 379 -11.38 -10.63 -10.64
N PRO A 380 -12.34 -11.23 -9.89
CA PRO A 380 -12.49 -12.69 -9.83
C PRO A 380 -12.56 -13.30 -11.25
N PRO A 381 -11.86 -14.41 -11.55
CA PRO A 381 -11.18 -15.33 -10.63
C PRO A 381 -9.68 -15.01 -10.37
N PHE A 382 -9.25 -13.75 -10.51
CA PHE A 382 -7.94 -13.25 -10.09
C PHE A 382 -6.72 -13.93 -10.75
N ASN A 383 -6.86 -14.35 -12.01
CA ASN A 383 -5.82 -15.06 -12.77
C ASN A 383 -5.24 -14.30 -13.97
N ARG A 384 -5.73 -13.07 -14.22
CA ARG A 384 -5.27 -12.17 -15.27
C ARG A 384 -5.61 -10.72 -14.94
N LEU A 385 -4.98 -9.78 -15.63
CA LEU A 385 -5.51 -8.44 -15.85
C LEU A 385 -6.26 -8.39 -17.18
N GLU A 386 -7.29 -7.55 -17.26
CA GLU A 386 -8.07 -7.34 -18.48
C GLU A 386 -8.07 -5.85 -18.84
N LEU A 387 -7.83 -5.55 -20.11
CA LEU A 387 -7.95 -4.21 -20.69
C LEU A 387 -9.25 -4.17 -21.50
N LEU A 388 -10.15 -3.28 -21.10
CA LEU A 388 -11.47 -3.09 -21.71
C LEU A 388 -11.58 -1.69 -22.31
N GLN A 389 -12.36 -1.51 -23.38
CA GLN A 389 -12.68 -0.20 -23.94
C GLN A 389 -13.50 0.64 -22.93
N ALA A 390 -13.09 1.89 -22.71
CA ALA A 390 -13.87 2.87 -21.96
C ALA A 390 -14.71 3.75 -22.91
N GLN A 391 -15.67 4.49 -22.36
CA GLN A 391 -16.58 5.34 -23.13
C GLN A 391 -16.10 6.79 -23.26
N SER A 392 -15.20 7.24 -22.38
CA SER A 392 -14.76 8.64 -22.31
C SER A 392 -13.43 8.79 -21.56
N CYS A 393 -12.83 9.97 -21.69
CA CYS A 393 -11.67 10.44 -20.93
C CYS A 393 -12.14 11.46 -19.87
N PRO A 394 -11.58 11.47 -18.64
CA PRO A 394 -11.84 12.52 -17.66
C PRO A 394 -11.42 13.91 -18.14
N ASP A 395 -12.27 14.91 -17.92
CA ASP A 395 -12.02 16.31 -18.30
C ASP A 395 -10.70 16.86 -17.74
N ALA A 396 -10.28 16.42 -16.54
CA ALA A 396 -8.99 16.79 -15.96
C ALA A 396 -7.79 16.43 -16.85
N ILE A 397 -7.86 15.31 -17.60
CA ILE A 397 -6.82 14.87 -18.54
C ILE A 397 -6.95 15.63 -19.86
N THR A 398 -8.18 15.77 -20.39
CA THR A 398 -8.46 16.54 -21.62
C THR A 398 -7.95 17.98 -21.48
N ASN A 399 -8.37 18.68 -20.43
CA ASN A 399 -7.96 20.05 -20.12
C ASN A 399 -6.44 20.18 -19.88
N HIS A 400 -5.79 19.17 -19.29
CA HIS A 400 -4.34 19.18 -19.13
C HIS A 400 -3.63 19.12 -20.49
N VAL A 401 -4.08 18.27 -21.40
CA VAL A 401 -3.47 18.08 -22.73
C VAL A 401 -3.67 19.30 -23.63
N GLU A 402 -4.81 19.98 -23.54
CA GLU A 402 -5.08 21.24 -24.26
C GLU A 402 -4.25 22.43 -23.75
N GLN A 403 -3.75 22.36 -22.51
CA GLN A 403 -2.98 23.43 -21.85
C GLN A 403 -1.45 23.20 -21.84
N SER A 404 -0.94 22.13 -22.45
CA SER A 404 0.47 21.67 -22.33
C SER A 404 1.28 21.75 -23.63
#